data_AF-A0A9W9YJ85-F1
#
_entry.id   AF-A0A9W9YJ85-F1
#
_cell.length_a   1.000
_cell.length_b   1.000
_cell.length_c   1.000
_cell.angle_alpha   90.00
_cell.angle_beta   90.00
_cell.angle_gamma   90.00
#
_symmetry.space_group_name_H-M   'P 1'
#
loop_
_entity.id
_entity.type
_entity.pdbx_description
1 polymer ?
#
loop_
_entity_poly.entity_id
_entity_poly.type
_entity_poly.pdbx_seq_one_letter_code
_entity_poly.pdbx_strand_id
1 'polypeptide(L)'
;MKNIKGVLKSNNYAKSRKKNRHKSESDDTCDTNQIVLKRLSKKDDELRILHGELRDKTARLSKKDDELRILHGELRDKTARLSKKDDELRILHGELRDKTARLASGFEKRLKQDQRRVENTVEFNTPTDVEKDFMDFFDGERIDACDVMETTLKPEEEIELDLYYPRLACIIFVTAYEQVKESREAACDLFENVTRQLIDETPKLSQELCLKRKEGGYSAHFPITFDVSVAKKNQEISTDVVDGLMLCLKQTAHLCNLDFFENDVKEIVWEHWQKYLHEDGKPLLPALSQDVLIELSDYIRACIRLTWRMVTQMPPLQLEYKSIKFDKDIHKLTRSQCNTEIQSL
;
A
#
# COMPACT_ATOMS: atom_id res chain seq x y z
N MET A 1 112.99 83.00 68.41
CA MET A 1 111.79 83.53 67.72
C MET A 1 111.67 82.83 66.37
N LYS A 2 110.65 81.97 66.19
CA LYS A 2 109.53 82.17 65.24
C LYS A 2 110.01 82.23 63.77
N ASN A 3 109.47 81.52 62.79
CA ASN A 3 108.08 81.16 62.58
C ASN A 3 107.92 80.30 61.31
N ILE A 4 107.12 79.24 61.38
CA ILE A 4 105.90 79.08 60.56
C ILE A 4 106.03 79.48 59.08
N LYS A 5 106.94 78.86 58.31
CA LYS A 5 106.88 78.89 56.82
C LYS A 5 106.95 77.51 56.14
N GLY A 6 107.32 76.44 56.87
CA GLY A 6 107.38 75.08 56.32
C GLY A 6 106.03 74.35 56.23
N VAL A 7 105.09 74.64 57.14
CA VAL A 7 103.82 73.88 57.25
C VAL A 7 102.72 74.39 56.29
N LEU A 8 102.82 75.63 55.80
CA LEU A 8 101.81 76.22 54.90
C LEU A 8 102.02 75.86 53.41
N LYS A 9 103.22 75.46 52.97
CA LYS A 9 103.44 74.99 51.58
C LYS A 9 103.02 73.53 51.36
N SER A 10 103.25 72.64 52.34
CA SER A 10 102.82 71.24 52.22
C SER A 10 101.30 71.06 52.31
N ASN A 11 100.59 71.93 53.04
CA ASN A 11 99.13 71.86 53.16
C ASN A 11 98.40 72.34 51.89
N ASN A 12 98.96 73.33 51.17
CA ASN A 12 98.43 73.77 49.88
C ASN A 12 98.72 72.79 48.73
N TYR A 13 99.86 72.09 48.76
CA TYR A 13 100.13 71.00 47.81
C TYR A 13 99.26 69.76 48.06
N ALA A 14 98.99 69.41 49.33
CA ALA A 14 98.09 68.30 49.66
C ALA A 14 96.60 68.59 49.35
N LYS A 15 96.14 69.84 49.57
CA LYS A 15 94.78 70.27 49.19
C LYS A 15 94.59 70.36 47.67
N SER A 16 95.57 70.84 46.90
CA SER A 16 95.48 70.84 45.44
C SER A 16 95.55 69.43 44.83
N ARG A 17 96.34 68.52 45.41
CA ARG A 17 96.41 67.13 44.92
C ARG A 17 95.14 66.32 45.24
N LYS A 18 94.49 66.54 46.39
CA LYS A 18 93.17 65.95 46.69
C LYS A 18 92.05 66.58 45.86
N LYS A 19 92.07 67.89 45.62
CA LYS A 19 91.08 68.57 44.77
C LYS A 19 91.21 68.19 43.29
N ASN A 20 92.42 68.01 42.77
CA ASN A 20 92.65 67.52 41.40
C ASN A 20 92.36 66.01 41.25
N ARG A 21 92.60 65.19 42.28
CA ARG A 21 92.26 63.76 42.24
C ARG A 21 90.76 63.51 42.33
N HIS A 22 90.03 64.26 43.15
CA HIS A 22 88.56 64.22 43.14
C HIS A 22 87.95 64.84 41.89
N LYS A 23 88.61 65.81 41.25
CA LYS A 23 88.16 66.37 39.96
C LYS A 23 88.43 65.41 38.80
N SER A 24 89.58 64.74 38.75
CA SER A 24 89.88 63.71 37.74
C SER A 24 89.03 62.45 37.91
N GLU A 25 88.80 61.95 39.14
CA GLU A 25 87.91 60.81 39.39
C GLU A 25 86.44 61.16 39.11
N SER A 26 86.03 62.43 39.31
CA SER A 26 84.69 62.93 38.94
C SER A 26 84.51 63.10 37.43
N ASP A 27 85.55 63.52 36.71
CA ASP A 27 85.52 63.66 35.25
C ASP A 27 85.57 62.29 34.56
N ASP A 28 86.40 61.34 35.04
CA ASP A 28 86.44 59.96 34.53
C ASP A 28 85.12 59.19 34.77
N THR A 29 84.48 59.39 35.93
CA THR A 29 83.17 58.78 36.23
C THR A 29 82.03 59.45 35.45
N CYS A 30 82.13 60.74 35.12
CA CYS A 30 81.20 61.44 34.24
C CYS A 30 81.23 60.86 32.82
N ASP A 31 82.42 60.67 32.24
CA ASP A 31 82.59 60.09 30.91
C ASP A 31 82.13 58.63 30.84
N THR A 32 82.41 57.85 31.89
CA THR A 32 81.96 56.45 31.97
C THR A 32 80.42 56.35 32.03
N ASN A 33 79.78 57.21 32.83
CA ASN A 33 78.32 57.27 32.91
C ASN A 33 77.69 57.76 31.60
N GLN A 34 78.31 58.71 30.90
CA GLN A 34 77.86 59.19 29.59
C GLN A 34 77.88 58.06 28.53
N ILE A 35 78.90 57.21 28.55
CA ILE A 35 79.01 56.04 27.67
C ILE A 35 77.92 55.00 27.98
N VAL A 36 77.68 54.73 29.27
CA VAL A 36 76.62 53.81 29.71
C VAL A 36 75.24 54.33 29.30
N LEU A 37 74.96 55.62 29.49
CA LEU A 37 73.69 56.24 29.06
C LEU A 37 73.48 56.15 27.55
N LYS A 38 74.51 56.38 26.74
CA LYS A 38 74.42 56.20 25.27
C LYS A 38 74.11 54.74 24.88
N ARG A 39 74.72 53.76 25.57
CA ARG A 39 74.44 52.33 25.33
C ARG A 39 73.02 51.94 25.76
N LEU A 40 72.54 52.45 26.89
CA LEU A 40 71.18 52.24 27.36
C LEU A 40 70.17 52.86 26.39
N SER A 41 70.40 54.11 25.96
CA SER A 41 69.57 54.77 24.95
C SER A 41 69.49 53.95 23.66
N LYS A 42 70.62 53.41 23.17
CA LYS A 42 70.63 52.56 21.98
C LYS A 42 69.82 51.27 22.19
N LYS A 43 69.94 50.64 23.35
CA LYS A 43 69.15 49.44 23.69
C LYS A 43 67.66 49.75 23.83
N ASP A 44 67.30 50.91 24.37
CA ASP A 44 65.90 51.36 24.47
C ASP A 44 65.29 51.59 23.08
N ASP A 45 66.06 52.15 22.14
CA ASP A 45 65.62 52.30 20.75
C ASP A 45 65.45 50.92 20.05
N GLU A 46 66.39 49.99 20.25
CA GLU A 46 66.28 48.61 19.76
C GLU A 46 65.04 47.89 20.34
N LEU A 47 64.79 48.05 21.64
CA LEU A 47 63.60 47.50 22.31
C LEU A 47 62.30 48.12 21.79
N ARG A 48 62.28 49.42 21.50
CA ARG A 48 61.12 50.09 20.89
C ARG A 48 60.81 49.54 19.51
N ILE A 49 61.82 49.30 18.68
CA ILE A 49 61.66 48.71 17.35
C ILE A 49 61.10 47.29 17.47
N LEU A 50 61.70 46.44 18.31
CA LEU A 50 61.24 45.08 18.54
C LEU A 50 59.80 45.03 19.07
N HIS A 51 59.44 45.95 19.97
CA HIS A 51 58.07 46.06 20.46
C HIS A 51 57.09 46.47 19.35
N GLY A 52 57.51 47.34 18.43
CA GLY A 52 56.74 47.68 17.23
C GLY A 52 56.49 46.45 16.34
N GLU A 53 57.55 45.72 16.01
CA GLU A 53 57.45 44.49 15.20
C GLU A 53 56.58 43.42 15.85
N LEU A 54 56.69 43.25 17.18
CA LEU A 54 55.88 42.28 17.91
C LEU A 54 54.39 42.68 17.88
N ARG A 55 54.09 43.98 18.05
CA ARG A 55 52.71 44.49 17.95
C ARG A 55 52.12 44.23 16.55
N ASP A 56 52.90 44.47 15.50
CA ASP A 56 52.48 44.22 14.12
C ASP A 56 52.24 42.73 13.86
N LYS A 57 53.12 41.85 14.37
CA LYS A 57 52.93 40.39 14.28
C LYS A 57 51.67 39.95 15.02
N THR A 58 51.40 40.47 16.22
CA THR A 58 50.19 40.18 16.99
C THR A 58 48.93 40.63 16.25
N ALA A 59 48.94 41.82 15.65
CA ALA A 59 47.81 42.31 14.85
C ALA A 59 47.55 41.42 13.61
N ARG A 60 48.60 40.96 12.93
CA ARG A 60 48.48 40.04 11.78
C ARG A 60 47.95 38.66 12.20
N LEU A 61 48.38 38.14 13.35
CA LEU A 61 47.88 36.88 13.90
C LEU A 61 46.39 37.01 14.26
N SER A 62 45.99 38.08 14.95
CA SER A 62 44.59 38.35 15.26
C SER A 62 43.71 38.36 14.00
N LYS A 63 44.17 39.00 12.92
CA LYS A 63 43.42 39.01 11.66
C LYS A 63 43.28 37.62 11.05
N LYS A 64 44.33 36.80 11.10
CA LYS A 64 44.26 35.41 10.63
C LYS A 64 43.34 34.55 11.48
N ASP A 65 43.30 34.77 12.78
CA ASP A 65 42.39 34.07 13.69
C ASP A 65 40.93 34.40 13.38
N ASP A 66 40.62 35.66 13.07
CA ASP A 66 39.28 36.08 12.63
C ASP A 66 38.89 35.43 11.29
N GLU A 67 39.79 35.39 10.31
CA GLU A 67 39.59 34.71 9.02
C GLU A 67 39.33 33.20 9.20
N LEU A 68 40.12 32.54 10.06
CA LEU A 68 39.92 31.13 10.40
C LEU A 68 38.58 30.87 11.08
N ARG A 69 38.12 31.79 11.94
CA ARG A 69 36.83 31.68 12.61
C ARG A 69 35.67 31.74 11.64
N ILE A 70 35.76 32.62 10.63
CA ILE A 70 34.75 32.73 9.56
C ILE A 70 34.73 31.44 8.72
N LEU A 71 35.90 30.98 8.26
CA LEU A 71 36.01 29.73 7.48
C LEU A 71 35.46 28.52 8.24
N HIS A 72 35.71 28.45 9.54
CA HIS A 72 35.15 27.38 10.37
C HIS A 72 33.62 27.45 10.44
N GLY A 73 33.05 28.65 10.50
CA GLY A 73 31.60 28.86 10.42
C GLY A 73 31.02 28.34 9.10
N GLU A 74 31.61 28.74 7.96
CA GLU A 74 31.18 28.30 6.63
C GLU A 74 31.27 26.77 6.46
N LEU A 75 32.34 26.17 6.99
CA LEU A 75 32.51 24.71 6.92
C LEU A 75 31.44 24.00 7.75
N ARG A 76 31.10 24.51 8.94
CA ARG A 76 30.03 23.97 9.78
C ARG A 76 28.68 24.02 9.05
N ASP A 77 28.39 25.13 8.39
CA ASP A 77 27.15 25.30 7.62
C ASP A 77 27.08 24.35 6.42
N LYS A 78 28.20 24.16 5.70
CA LYS A 78 28.28 23.18 4.61
C LYS A 78 28.07 21.75 5.12
N THR A 79 28.67 21.37 6.24
CA THR A 79 28.48 20.06 6.86
C THR A 79 27.02 19.83 7.26
N ALA A 80 26.36 20.83 7.84
CA ALA A 80 24.94 20.72 8.19
C ALA A 80 24.04 20.55 6.95
N ARG A 81 24.33 21.27 5.86
CA ARG A 81 23.61 21.12 4.58
C ARG A 81 23.81 19.74 3.95
N LEU A 82 25.03 19.20 3.99
CA LEU A 82 25.32 17.86 3.50
C LEU A 82 24.58 16.79 4.31
N SER A 83 24.60 16.89 5.65
CA SER A 83 23.84 15.98 6.52
C SER A 83 22.35 15.96 6.17
N LYS A 84 21.75 17.13 5.92
CA LYS A 84 20.33 17.21 5.51
C LYS A 84 20.09 16.51 4.16
N LYS A 85 21.02 16.66 3.21
CA LYS A 85 20.93 16.00 1.90
C LYS A 85 21.07 14.48 2.01
N ASP A 86 21.93 13.99 2.91
CA ASP A 86 22.08 12.56 3.18
C ASP A 86 20.79 11.96 3.76
N ASP A 87 20.12 12.67 4.67
CA ASP A 87 18.81 12.26 5.21
C ASP A 87 17.73 12.21 4.11
N GLU A 88 17.66 13.24 3.25
CA GLU A 88 16.74 13.26 2.09
C GLU A 88 17.00 12.06 1.16
N LEU A 89 18.26 11.77 0.83
CA LEU A 89 18.64 10.62 0.00
C LEU A 89 18.26 9.28 0.63
N ARG A 90 18.39 9.16 1.95
CA ARG A 90 18.02 7.95 2.69
C ARG A 90 16.53 7.66 2.61
N ILE A 91 15.69 8.70 2.72
CA ILE A 91 14.23 8.59 2.58
C ILE A 91 13.87 8.17 1.15
N LEU A 92 14.41 8.86 0.15
CA LEU A 92 14.20 8.53 -1.27
C LEU A 92 14.61 7.09 -1.61
N HIS A 93 15.73 6.61 -1.05
CA HIS A 93 16.16 5.21 -1.21
C HIS A 93 15.18 4.21 -0.58
N GLY A 94 14.57 4.56 0.56
CA GLY A 94 13.50 3.78 1.18
C GLY A 94 12.27 3.67 0.27
N GLU A 95 11.77 4.82 -0.20
CA GLU A 95 10.62 4.86 -1.12
C GLU A 95 10.86 4.08 -2.41
N LEU A 96 12.08 4.18 -2.97
CA LEU A 96 12.44 3.44 -4.19
C LEU A 96 12.46 1.94 -3.93
N ARG A 97 12.97 1.49 -2.77
CA ARG A 97 12.95 0.09 -2.36
C ARG A 97 11.52 -0.43 -2.24
N ASP A 98 10.63 0.35 -1.61
CA ASP A 98 9.22 -0.02 -1.45
C ASP A 98 8.50 -0.11 -2.81
N LYS A 99 8.72 0.87 -3.69
CA LYS A 99 8.19 0.83 -5.06
C LYS A 99 8.71 -0.39 -5.84
N THR A 100 9.99 -0.72 -5.69
CA THR A 100 10.62 -1.87 -6.34
C THR A 100 10.02 -3.18 -5.82
N ALA A 101 9.84 -3.33 -4.51
CA ALA A 101 9.22 -4.50 -3.90
C ALA A 101 7.76 -4.68 -4.36
N ARG A 102 6.99 -3.58 -4.44
CA ARG A 102 5.62 -3.60 -4.98
C ARG A 102 5.57 -4.01 -6.45
N LEU A 103 6.49 -3.50 -7.26
CA LEU A 103 6.60 -3.90 -8.67
C LEU A 103 6.96 -5.37 -8.81
N ALA A 104 7.95 -5.85 -8.05
CA ALA A 104 8.35 -7.26 -8.05
C ALA A 104 7.19 -8.18 -7.67
N SER A 105 6.46 -7.86 -6.59
CA SER A 105 5.25 -8.59 -6.21
C SER A 105 4.17 -8.56 -7.30
N GLY A 106 3.96 -7.40 -7.95
CA GLY A 106 3.03 -7.28 -9.07
C GLY A 106 3.43 -8.12 -10.29
N PHE A 107 4.73 -8.19 -10.60
CA PHE A 107 5.25 -9.06 -11.66
C PHE A 107 5.13 -10.53 -11.32
N GLU A 108 5.42 -10.93 -10.08
CA GLU A 108 5.25 -12.32 -9.64
C GLU A 108 3.78 -12.76 -9.72
N LYS A 109 2.85 -11.90 -9.28
CA LYS A 109 1.40 -12.15 -9.43
C LYS A 109 0.98 -12.32 -10.88
N ARG A 110 1.46 -11.45 -11.79
CA ARG A 110 1.20 -11.57 -13.23
C ARG A 110 1.82 -12.82 -13.84
N LEU A 111 3.06 -13.15 -13.51
CA LEU A 111 3.73 -14.37 -13.98
C LEU A 111 2.98 -15.62 -13.52
N LYS A 112 2.56 -15.68 -12.25
CA LYS A 112 1.72 -16.77 -11.75
C LYS A 112 0.37 -16.85 -12.46
N GLN A 113 -0.25 -15.71 -12.75
CA GLN A 113 -1.49 -15.64 -13.52
C GLN A 113 -1.31 -16.12 -14.97
N ASP A 114 -0.25 -15.68 -15.64
CA ASP A 114 0.05 -16.06 -17.02
C ASP A 114 0.48 -17.53 -17.12
N GLN A 115 1.22 -18.06 -16.15
CA GLN A 115 1.57 -19.47 -16.12
C GLN A 115 0.34 -20.37 -15.94
N ARG A 116 -0.65 -19.95 -15.14
CA ARG A 116 -1.96 -20.61 -15.05
C ARG A 116 -2.76 -20.52 -16.35
N ARG A 117 -2.58 -19.47 -17.16
CA ARG A 117 -3.25 -19.30 -18.48
C ARG A 117 -2.63 -20.14 -19.59
N VAL A 118 -1.32 -20.38 -19.57
CA VAL A 118 -0.61 -21.10 -20.66
C VAL A 118 -0.75 -22.62 -20.55
N GLU A 119 -1.09 -23.16 -19.37
CA GLU A 119 -1.30 -24.61 -19.18
C GLU A 119 -2.73 -25.11 -19.52
N ASN A 120 -3.71 -24.21 -19.75
CA ASN A 120 -5.12 -24.60 -19.83
C ASN A 120 -5.82 -24.28 -21.16
N THR A 121 -5.42 -24.97 -22.22
CA THR A 121 -6.24 -25.11 -23.44
C THR A 121 -7.37 -26.15 -23.30
N VAL A 122 -7.58 -26.69 -22.09
CA VAL A 122 -8.59 -27.72 -21.76
C VAL A 122 -9.46 -27.28 -20.56
N GLU A 123 -9.46 -25.99 -20.22
CA GLU A 123 -10.24 -25.48 -19.09
C GLU A 123 -11.74 -25.67 -19.35
N PHE A 124 -12.43 -26.43 -18.48
CA PHE A 124 -13.89 -26.40 -18.43
C PHE A 124 -14.35 -25.07 -17.82
N ASN A 125 -15.52 -24.57 -18.25
CA ASN A 125 -16.10 -23.32 -17.76
C ASN A 125 -15.26 -22.08 -18.10
N THR A 126 -14.78 -21.96 -19.35
CA THR A 126 -14.08 -20.75 -19.81
C THR A 126 -15.04 -19.54 -19.86
N PRO A 127 -14.52 -18.30 -19.78
CA PRO A 127 -15.36 -17.12 -19.95
C PRO A 127 -16.15 -17.13 -21.26
N THR A 128 -15.54 -17.57 -22.36
CA THR A 128 -16.19 -17.67 -23.68
C THR A 128 -17.30 -18.71 -23.70
N ASP A 129 -17.13 -19.85 -23.01
CA ASP A 129 -18.20 -20.84 -22.89
C ASP A 129 -19.38 -20.28 -22.08
N VAL A 130 -19.10 -19.57 -20.98
CA VAL A 130 -20.15 -18.95 -20.16
C VAL A 130 -20.87 -17.84 -20.92
N GLU A 131 -20.15 -17.01 -21.69
CA GLU A 131 -20.74 -15.98 -22.55
C GLU A 131 -21.64 -16.62 -23.63
N LYS A 132 -21.20 -17.72 -24.23
CA LYS A 132 -22.00 -18.46 -25.21
C LYS A 132 -23.25 -19.05 -24.56
N ASP A 133 -23.10 -19.75 -23.45
CA ASP A 133 -24.23 -20.35 -22.73
C ASP A 133 -25.21 -19.27 -22.22
N PHE A 134 -24.70 -18.09 -21.86
CA PHE A 134 -25.54 -16.94 -21.54
C PHE A 134 -26.33 -16.47 -22.77
N MET A 135 -25.73 -16.39 -23.96
CA MET A 135 -26.47 -16.04 -25.18
C MET A 135 -27.54 -17.10 -25.52
N ASP A 136 -27.18 -18.38 -25.47
CA ASP A 136 -28.08 -19.49 -25.78
C ASP A 136 -29.26 -19.54 -24.78
N PHE A 137 -29.00 -19.24 -23.49
CA PHE A 137 -30.02 -19.19 -22.43
C PHE A 137 -31.14 -18.18 -22.67
N PHE A 138 -30.81 -17.01 -23.24
CA PHE A 138 -31.81 -15.97 -23.50
C PHE A 138 -32.69 -16.28 -24.71
N ASP A 139 -32.17 -17.03 -25.68
CA ASP A 139 -32.89 -17.45 -26.88
C ASP A 139 -33.64 -18.78 -26.68
N GLY A 140 -33.26 -19.60 -25.68
CA GLY A 140 -33.88 -20.89 -25.36
C GLY A 140 -34.70 -20.88 -24.07
N GLU A 141 -34.07 -21.23 -22.95
CA GLU A 141 -34.72 -21.49 -21.66
C GLU A 141 -35.58 -20.31 -21.17
N ARG A 142 -35.16 -19.07 -21.46
CA ARG A 142 -35.96 -17.88 -21.12
C ARG A 142 -37.25 -17.78 -21.92
N ILE A 143 -37.23 -18.17 -23.19
CA ILE A 143 -38.43 -18.19 -24.04
C ILE A 143 -39.38 -19.29 -23.54
N ASP A 144 -38.86 -20.50 -23.30
CA ASP A 144 -39.66 -21.61 -22.75
C ASP A 144 -40.33 -21.22 -21.42
N ALA A 145 -39.61 -20.50 -20.55
CA ALA A 145 -40.18 -19.99 -19.31
C ALA A 145 -41.30 -18.97 -19.52
N CYS A 146 -41.18 -18.08 -20.52
CA CYS A 146 -42.24 -17.15 -20.85
C CYS A 146 -43.49 -17.88 -21.38
N ASP A 147 -43.32 -18.91 -22.21
CA ASP A 147 -44.42 -19.74 -22.70
C ASP A 147 -45.12 -20.49 -21.55
N VAL A 148 -44.37 -20.99 -20.57
CA VAL A 148 -44.91 -21.61 -19.34
C VAL A 148 -45.70 -20.58 -18.52
N MET A 149 -45.19 -19.35 -18.37
CA MET A 149 -45.91 -18.29 -17.68
C MET A 149 -47.20 -17.90 -18.40
N GLU A 150 -47.18 -17.80 -19.73
CA GLU A 150 -48.34 -17.48 -20.55
C GLU A 150 -49.44 -18.54 -20.41
N THR A 151 -49.06 -19.81 -20.51
CA THR A 151 -49.99 -20.95 -20.39
C THR A 151 -50.58 -21.09 -18.99
N THR A 152 -49.84 -20.72 -17.94
CA THR A 152 -50.25 -20.91 -16.55
C THR A 152 -51.03 -19.72 -15.99
N LEU A 153 -50.63 -18.49 -16.31
CA LEU A 153 -51.20 -17.27 -15.71
C LEU A 153 -52.44 -16.74 -16.45
N LYS A 154 -52.72 -17.19 -17.68
CA LYS A 154 -53.92 -16.90 -18.51
C LYS A 154 -54.67 -15.61 -18.11
N PRO A 155 -54.14 -14.43 -18.45
CA PRO A 155 -54.76 -13.18 -18.04
C PRO A 155 -56.14 -13.02 -18.70
N GLU A 156 -57.12 -12.52 -17.93
CA GLU A 156 -58.50 -12.30 -18.37
C GLU A 156 -58.65 -11.08 -19.29
N GLU A 157 -57.63 -10.20 -19.34
CA GLU A 157 -57.59 -8.98 -20.17
C GLU A 157 -56.37 -8.98 -21.10
N GLU A 158 -56.48 -8.33 -22.27
CA GLU A 158 -55.35 -8.01 -23.18
C GLU A 158 -54.38 -7.02 -22.48
N ILE A 159 -53.64 -7.52 -21.50
CA ILE A 159 -52.48 -6.84 -20.93
C ILE A 159 -51.36 -6.89 -21.98
N GLU A 160 -50.43 -5.93 -21.96
CA GLU A 160 -49.18 -5.99 -22.75
C GLU A 160 -48.31 -7.16 -22.26
N LEU A 161 -48.70 -8.39 -22.61
CA LEU A 161 -48.07 -9.65 -22.22
C LEU A 161 -46.59 -9.71 -22.64
N ASP A 162 -46.27 -9.04 -23.74
CA ASP A 162 -44.94 -8.93 -24.34
C ASP A 162 -43.89 -8.29 -23.41
N LEU A 163 -44.31 -7.55 -22.38
CA LEU A 163 -43.41 -6.92 -21.41
C LEU A 163 -43.40 -7.64 -20.06
N TYR A 164 -44.44 -8.39 -19.75
CA TYR A 164 -44.70 -8.91 -18.41
C TYR A 164 -43.90 -10.17 -18.07
N TYR A 165 -44.07 -11.24 -18.84
CA TYR A 165 -43.35 -12.49 -18.61
C TYR A 165 -41.83 -12.34 -18.75
N PRO A 166 -41.32 -11.57 -19.73
CA PRO A 166 -39.89 -11.27 -19.80
C PRO A 166 -39.37 -10.52 -18.57
N ARG A 167 -40.20 -9.70 -17.92
CA ARG A 167 -39.83 -8.98 -16.68
C ARG A 167 -39.76 -9.91 -15.48
N LEU A 168 -40.74 -10.80 -15.30
CA LEU A 168 -40.70 -11.83 -14.26
C LEU A 168 -39.50 -12.76 -14.45
N ALA A 169 -39.24 -13.21 -15.68
CA ALA A 169 -38.07 -14.00 -16.02
C ALA A 169 -36.75 -13.29 -15.66
N CYS A 170 -36.65 -11.98 -15.88
CA CYS A 170 -35.51 -11.17 -15.46
C CYS A 170 -35.39 -11.06 -13.94
N ILE A 171 -36.50 -10.90 -13.21
CA ILE A 171 -36.47 -10.85 -11.74
C ILE A 171 -35.94 -12.17 -11.19
N ILE A 172 -36.41 -13.31 -11.70
CA ILE A 172 -35.90 -14.63 -11.32
C ILE A 172 -34.39 -14.73 -11.56
N PHE A 173 -33.93 -14.32 -12.75
CA PHE A 173 -32.51 -14.37 -13.10
C PHE A 173 -31.64 -13.48 -12.19
N VAL A 174 -32.08 -12.24 -11.93
CA VAL A 174 -31.37 -11.30 -11.06
C VAL A 174 -31.33 -11.81 -9.62
N THR A 175 -32.45 -12.33 -9.11
CA THR A 175 -32.51 -12.91 -7.75
C THR A 175 -31.57 -14.10 -7.63
N ALA A 176 -31.56 -15.02 -8.61
CA ALA A 176 -30.63 -16.13 -8.63
C ALA A 176 -29.17 -15.64 -8.62
N TYR A 177 -28.85 -14.64 -9.45
CA TYR A 177 -27.52 -14.03 -9.51
C TYR A 177 -27.08 -13.42 -8.17
N GLU A 178 -27.95 -12.65 -7.50
CA GLU A 178 -27.62 -12.06 -6.20
C GLU A 178 -27.38 -13.15 -5.13
N GLN A 179 -28.24 -14.18 -5.08
CA GLN A 179 -28.14 -15.27 -4.11
C GLN A 179 -26.83 -16.06 -4.26
N VAL A 180 -26.49 -16.44 -5.49
CA VAL A 180 -25.25 -17.22 -5.74
C VAL A 180 -23.99 -16.36 -5.62
N LYS A 181 -24.08 -15.05 -5.89
CA LYS A 181 -22.98 -14.10 -5.69
C LYS A 181 -22.62 -14.00 -4.22
N GLU A 182 -23.59 -13.76 -3.34
CA GLU A 182 -23.38 -13.72 -1.89
C GLU A 182 -22.80 -15.05 -1.39
N SER A 183 -23.33 -16.16 -1.88
CA SER A 183 -22.83 -17.49 -1.54
C SER A 183 -21.39 -17.73 -2.00
N ARG A 184 -20.98 -17.20 -3.15
CA ARG A 184 -19.60 -17.25 -3.62
C ARG A 184 -18.66 -16.42 -2.74
N GLU A 185 -19.12 -15.28 -2.24
CA GLU A 185 -18.37 -14.46 -1.28
C GLU A 185 -18.20 -15.23 0.04
N ALA A 186 -19.27 -15.82 0.56
CA ALA A 186 -19.23 -16.68 1.75
C ALA A 186 -18.33 -17.93 1.55
N ALA A 187 -18.28 -18.49 0.34
CA ALA A 187 -17.38 -19.60 0.02
C ALA A 187 -15.89 -19.20 0.10
N CYS A 188 -15.54 -17.95 -0.26
CA CYS A 188 -14.18 -17.44 -0.09
C CYS A 188 -13.80 -17.40 1.40
N ASP A 189 -14.68 -16.86 2.23
CA ASP A 189 -14.49 -16.80 3.69
C ASP A 189 -14.40 -18.21 4.29
N LEU A 190 -15.22 -19.15 3.80
CA LEU A 190 -15.16 -20.55 4.21
C LEU A 190 -13.83 -21.19 3.87
N PHE A 191 -13.32 -21.02 2.64
CA PHE A 191 -12.03 -21.56 2.22
C PHE A 191 -10.89 -21.02 3.04
N GLU A 192 -10.92 -19.72 3.37
CA GLU A 192 -9.92 -19.12 4.24
C GLU A 192 -9.96 -19.76 5.64
N ASN A 193 -11.15 -19.88 6.25
CA ASN A 193 -11.30 -20.45 7.59
C ASN A 193 -10.91 -21.92 7.68
N VAL A 194 -11.40 -22.75 6.75
CA VAL A 194 -11.10 -24.19 6.70
C VAL A 194 -9.62 -24.43 6.47
N THR A 195 -9.00 -23.69 5.54
CA THR A 195 -7.56 -23.81 5.27
C THR A 195 -6.74 -23.44 6.51
N ARG A 196 -7.13 -22.39 7.24
CA ARG A 196 -6.47 -21.98 8.48
C ARG A 196 -6.48 -23.11 9.51
N GLN A 197 -7.68 -23.60 9.80
CA GLN A 197 -7.86 -24.65 10.79
C GLN A 197 -7.15 -25.94 10.38
N LEU A 198 -7.17 -26.27 9.08
CA LEU A 198 -6.46 -27.42 8.57
C LEU A 198 -4.95 -27.29 8.82
N ILE A 199 -4.34 -26.13 8.53
CA ILE A 199 -2.91 -25.89 8.76
C ILE A 199 -2.58 -26.04 10.26
N ASP A 200 -3.39 -25.44 11.12
CA ASP A 200 -3.17 -25.45 12.58
C ASP A 200 -3.29 -26.86 13.17
N GLU A 201 -4.29 -27.64 12.75
CA GLU A 201 -4.56 -28.99 13.28
C GLU A 201 -3.75 -30.09 12.56
N THR A 202 -3.13 -29.82 11.42
CA THR A 202 -2.42 -30.81 10.58
C THR A 202 -1.41 -31.67 11.37
N PRO A 203 -0.53 -31.12 12.24
CA PRO A 203 0.40 -31.95 13.00
C PRO A 203 -0.29 -32.99 13.88
N LYS A 204 -1.39 -32.60 14.55
CA LYS A 204 -2.17 -33.49 15.41
C LYS A 204 -2.95 -34.52 14.59
N LEU A 205 -3.65 -34.09 13.54
CA LEU A 205 -4.40 -34.97 12.65
C LEU A 205 -3.48 -36.00 11.97
N SER A 206 -2.30 -35.58 11.53
CA SER A 206 -1.31 -36.47 10.90
C SER A 206 -0.73 -37.49 11.88
N GLN A 207 -0.50 -37.11 13.14
CA GLN A 207 -0.08 -38.05 14.19
C GLN A 207 -1.17 -39.11 14.46
N GLU A 208 -2.42 -38.70 14.63
CA GLU A 208 -3.54 -39.62 14.87
C GLU A 208 -3.73 -40.58 13.69
N LEU A 209 -3.64 -40.06 12.46
CA LEU A 209 -3.68 -40.88 11.25
C LEU A 209 -2.53 -41.89 11.18
N CYS A 210 -1.32 -41.49 11.58
CA CYS A 210 -0.16 -42.39 11.66
C CYS A 210 -0.37 -43.52 12.68
N LEU A 211 -1.00 -43.24 13.83
CA LEU A 211 -1.30 -44.25 14.84
C LEU A 211 -2.35 -45.25 14.33
N LYS A 212 -3.47 -44.77 13.76
CA LYS A 212 -4.51 -45.64 13.18
C LYS A 212 -3.98 -46.56 12.08
N ARG A 213 -3.08 -46.06 11.23
CA ARG A 213 -2.39 -46.88 10.20
C ARG A 213 -1.57 -48.02 10.79
N LYS A 214 -0.97 -47.84 11.97
CA LYS A 214 -0.16 -48.87 12.65
C LYS A 214 -1.00 -49.94 13.34
N GLU A 215 -2.22 -49.61 13.73
CA GLU A 215 -3.16 -50.52 14.41
C GLU A 215 -3.83 -51.53 13.44
N GLY A 216 -3.40 -51.58 12.17
CA GLY A 216 -3.94 -52.51 11.17
C GLY A 216 -5.37 -52.21 10.71
N GLY A 217 -5.97 -51.14 11.23
CA GLY A 217 -7.29 -50.66 10.84
C GLY A 217 -7.20 -49.78 9.60
N TYR A 218 -7.38 -50.36 8.42
CA TYR A 218 -7.79 -49.61 7.22
C TYR A 218 -9.26 -49.17 7.31
N SER A 219 -9.69 -48.66 8.48
CA SER A 219 -11.05 -48.16 8.66
C SER A 219 -11.21 -46.87 7.87
N ALA A 220 -12.18 -46.89 6.95
CA ALA A 220 -12.34 -45.96 5.84
C ALA A 220 -12.86 -44.56 6.22
N HIS A 221 -13.04 -44.26 7.51
CA HIS A 221 -13.68 -43.01 7.94
C HIS A 221 -12.92 -42.35 9.09
N PHE A 222 -12.22 -41.26 8.77
CA PHE A 222 -11.57 -40.37 9.72
C PHE A 222 -12.32 -39.02 9.69
N PRO A 223 -13.32 -38.81 10.56
CA PRO A 223 -14.10 -37.58 10.54
C PRO A 223 -13.21 -36.40 10.97
N ILE A 224 -13.23 -35.34 10.18
CA ILE A 224 -12.59 -34.06 10.52
C ILE A 224 -13.70 -33.03 10.64
N THR A 225 -13.77 -32.35 11.78
CA THR A 225 -14.74 -31.29 12.03
C THR A 225 -14.03 -29.95 11.92
N PHE A 226 -14.61 -29.02 11.17
CA PHE A 226 -14.15 -27.65 11.07
C PHE A 226 -15.09 -26.72 11.81
N ASP A 227 -14.53 -25.86 12.66
CA ASP A 227 -15.27 -24.84 13.41
C ASP A 227 -15.16 -23.52 12.64
N VAL A 228 -16.16 -23.23 11.83
CA VAL A 228 -16.20 -22.02 11.02
C VAL A 228 -16.62 -20.85 11.90
N SER A 229 -15.70 -19.91 12.14
CA SER A 229 -15.97 -18.68 12.88
C SER A 229 -15.97 -17.48 11.93
N VAL A 230 -17.05 -16.69 11.95
CA VAL A 230 -17.22 -15.48 11.12
C VAL A 230 -16.39 -14.29 11.65
N ALA A 231 -15.70 -14.45 12.78
CA ALA A 231 -14.90 -13.38 13.39
C ALA A 231 -13.56 -13.21 12.65
N LYS A 232 -13.30 -11.97 12.17
CA LYS A 232 -12.02 -11.56 11.55
C LYS A 232 -10.84 -11.88 12.47
N LYS A 233 -10.09 -12.94 12.16
CA LYS A 233 -8.79 -13.22 12.79
C LYS A 233 -7.69 -12.56 11.95
N ASN A 234 -6.86 -11.74 12.60
CA ASN A 234 -5.79 -10.92 12.00
C ASN A 234 -4.56 -11.73 11.49
N GLN A 235 -4.74 -12.99 11.09
CA GLN A 235 -3.67 -13.82 10.57
C GLN A 235 -3.92 -14.10 9.10
N GLU A 236 -3.14 -13.41 8.27
CA GLU A 236 -3.16 -13.50 6.81
C GLU A 236 -2.66 -14.89 6.37
N ILE A 237 -3.56 -15.69 5.81
CA ILE A 237 -3.17 -16.85 5.00
C ILE A 237 -2.66 -16.32 3.67
N SER A 238 -1.70 -17.02 3.06
CA SER A 238 -1.25 -16.71 1.70
C SER A 238 -2.44 -16.73 0.74
N THR A 239 -2.69 -15.60 0.07
CA THR A 239 -3.74 -15.45 -0.95
C THR A 239 -3.64 -16.52 -2.04
N ASP A 240 -2.43 -17.01 -2.33
CA ASP A 240 -2.19 -18.00 -3.38
C ASP A 240 -2.93 -19.32 -3.16
N VAL A 241 -3.15 -19.72 -1.90
CA VAL A 241 -3.87 -20.97 -1.55
C VAL A 241 -5.37 -20.81 -1.79
N VAL A 242 -5.94 -19.71 -1.30
CA VAL A 242 -7.37 -19.40 -1.51
C VAL A 242 -7.65 -19.19 -2.99
N ASP A 243 -6.76 -18.51 -3.72
CA ASP A 243 -6.84 -18.34 -5.17
C ASP A 243 -6.81 -19.69 -5.91
N GLY A 244 -6.04 -20.66 -5.40
CA GLY A 244 -6.01 -22.03 -5.93
C GLY A 244 -7.34 -22.75 -5.73
N LEU A 245 -7.93 -22.66 -4.52
CA LEU A 245 -9.25 -23.24 -4.23
C LEU A 245 -10.35 -22.59 -5.07
N MET A 246 -10.31 -21.27 -5.25
CA MET A 246 -11.24 -20.54 -6.11
C MET A 246 -11.10 -20.92 -7.59
N LEU A 247 -9.87 -21.18 -8.05
CA LEU A 247 -9.65 -21.68 -9.41
C LEU A 247 -10.22 -23.10 -9.59
N CYS A 248 -10.06 -23.98 -8.59
CA CYS A 248 -10.71 -25.29 -8.61
C CYS A 248 -12.24 -25.15 -8.65
N LEU A 249 -12.81 -24.26 -7.85
CA LEU A 249 -14.25 -23.98 -7.84
C LEU A 249 -14.74 -23.49 -9.20
N LYS A 250 -14.01 -22.59 -9.87
CA LYS A 250 -14.29 -22.15 -11.24
C LYS A 250 -14.37 -23.35 -12.19
N GLN A 251 -13.34 -24.20 -12.19
CA GLN A 251 -13.25 -25.34 -13.11
C GLN A 251 -14.36 -26.36 -12.89
N THR A 252 -14.78 -26.57 -11.65
CA THR A 252 -15.82 -27.55 -11.27
C THR A 252 -17.21 -26.95 -11.07
N ALA A 253 -17.41 -25.65 -11.35
CA ALA A 253 -18.67 -24.94 -11.10
C ALA A 253 -19.88 -25.64 -11.72
N HIS A 254 -19.72 -26.23 -12.92
CA HIS A 254 -20.77 -26.96 -13.64
C HIS A 254 -21.17 -28.29 -12.97
N LEU A 255 -20.34 -28.84 -12.08
CA LEU A 255 -20.57 -30.10 -11.36
C LEU A 255 -21.13 -29.89 -9.95
N CYS A 256 -21.17 -28.64 -9.46
CA CYS A 256 -21.70 -28.35 -8.14
C CYS A 256 -23.18 -28.73 -8.05
N ASN A 257 -23.56 -29.38 -6.95
CA ASN A 257 -24.97 -29.45 -6.57
C ASN A 257 -25.39 -28.06 -6.10
N LEU A 258 -26.44 -27.51 -6.69
CA LEU A 258 -26.96 -26.17 -6.43
C LEU A 258 -28.44 -26.19 -6.06
N ASP A 259 -29.01 -27.37 -5.84
CA ASP A 259 -30.46 -27.57 -5.67
C ASP A 259 -30.99 -26.88 -4.40
N PHE A 260 -30.12 -26.66 -3.41
CA PHE A 260 -30.47 -25.97 -2.17
C PHE A 260 -30.80 -24.48 -2.37
N PHE A 261 -30.35 -23.85 -3.47
CA PHE A 261 -30.71 -22.47 -3.78
C PHE A 261 -32.12 -22.33 -4.36
N GLU A 262 -32.72 -23.42 -4.85
CA GLU A 262 -33.99 -23.35 -5.59
C GLU A 262 -35.13 -22.77 -4.73
N ASN A 263 -35.23 -23.22 -3.47
CA ASN A 263 -36.26 -22.75 -2.55
C ASN A 263 -36.02 -21.30 -2.11
N ASP A 264 -34.77 -20.94 -1.79
CA ASP A 264 -34.40 -19.57 -1.42
C ASP A 264 -34.78 -18.60 -2.54
N VAL A 265 -34.45 -18.94 -3.80
CA VAL A 265 -34.78 -18.10 -4.95
C VAL A 265 -36.29 -18.00 -5.13
N LYS A 266 -37.04 -19.10 -4.99
CA LYS A 266 -38.52 -19.07 -5.05
C LYS A 266 -39.12 -18.13 -4.00
N GLU A 267 -38.66 -18.21 -2.76
CA GLU A 267 -39.14 -17.36 -1.67
C GLU A 267 -38.81 -15.88 -1.91
N ILE A 268 -37.57 -15.56 -2.29
CA ILE A 268 -37.17 -14.17 -2.55
C ILE A 268 -37.91 -13.58 -3.76
N VAL A 269 -38.05 -14.35 -4.85
CA VAL A 269 -38.82 -13.91 -6.04
C VAL A 269 -40.27 -13.65 -5.66
N TRP A 270 -40.89 -14.54 -4.87
CA TRP A 270 -42.24 -14.36 -4.38
C TRP A 270 -42.38 -13.05 -3.59
N GLU A 271 -41.50 -12.80 -2.62
CA GLU A 271 -41.52 -11.56 -1.83
C GLU A 271 -41.32 -10.31 -2.66
N HIS A 272 -40.36 -10.32 -3.59
CA HIS A 272 -40.10 -9.20 -4.50
C HIS A 272 -41.31 -8.92 -5.40
N TRP A 273 -41.95 -9.98 -5.89
CA TRP A 273 -43.12 -9.87 -6.74
C TRP A 273 -44.31 -9.24 -6.00
N GLN A 274 -44.57 -9.70 -4.77
CA GLN A 274 -45.66 -9.14 -3.94
C GLN A 274 -45.42 -7.66 -3.60
N LYS A 275 -44.18 -7.27 -3.29
CA LYS A 275 -43.83 -5.85 -3.08
C LYS A 275 -44.10 -5.01 -4.32
N TYR A 276 -43.72 -5.50 -5.50
CA TYR A 276 -43.94 -4.80 -6.77
C TYR A 276 -45.43 -4.55 -7.05
N LEU A 277 -46.30 -5.51 -6.72
CA LEU A 277 -47.76 -5.36 -6.83
C LEU A 277 -48.35 -4.31 -5.88
N HIS A 278 -47.69 -4.04 -4.75
CA HIS A 278 -48.18 -3.11 -3.72
C HIS A 278 -47.62 -1.68 -3.85
N GLU A 279 -46.44 -1.51 -4.46
CA GLU A 279 -45.76 -0.20 -4.56
C GLU A 279 -46.27 0.66 -5.73
N ASP A 280 -46.62 0.07 -6.88
CA ASP A 280 -47.20 0.78 -8.02
C ASP A 280 -48.72 0.58 -8.02
N GLY A 281 -49.47 1.59 -7.59
CA GLY A 281 -50.93 1.58 -7.35
C GLY A 281 -51.86 1.29 -8.55
N LYS A 282 -51.47 0.43 -9.48
CA LYS A 282 -52.31 -0.21 -10.50
C LYS A 282 -51.91 -1.69 -10.63
N PRO A 283 -52.74 -2.65 -10.19
CA PRO A 283 -52.49 -4.06 -10.40
C PRO A 283 -52.85 -4.39 -11.86
N LEU A 284 -51.96 -4.07 -12.79
CA LEU A 284 -52.07 -4.51 -14.19
C LEU A 284 -51.60 -5.95 -14.38
N LEU A 285 -51.14 -6.60 -13.30
CA LEU A 285 -50.42 -7.86 -13.35
C LEU A 285 -51.13 -8.93 -12.51
N PRO A 286 -51.31 -10.15 -13.04
CA PRO A 286 -51.90 -11.25 -12.30
C PRO A 286 -51.13 -11.54 -11.00
N ALA A 287 -51.86 -11.85 -9.92
CA ALA A 287 -51.22 -12.37 -8.72
C ALA A 287 -50.49 -13.66 -9.07
N LEU A 288 -49.18 -13.70 -8.81
CA LEU A 288 -48.40 -14.92 -8.99
C LEU A 288 -48.96 -15.97 -8.03
N SER A 289 -49.30 -17.17 -8.52
CA SER A 289 -49.59 -18.31 -7.66
C SER A 289 -48.30 -19.06 -7.35
N GLN A 290 -48.24 -19.73 -6.20
CA GLN A 290 -47.08 -20.54 -5.83
C GLN A 290 -46.84 -21.69 -6.84
N ASP A 291 -47.91 -22.15 -7.50
CA ASP A 291 -47.88 -23.16 -8.56
C ASP A 291 -47.06 -22.70 -9.77
N VAL A 292 -47.11 -21.42 -10.14
CA VAL A 292 -46.33 -20.89 -11.28
C VAL A 292 -44.82 -20.99 -11.00
N LEU A 293 -44.39 -20.73 -9.76
CA LEU A 293 -42.98 -20.90 -9.38
C LEU A 293 -42.56 -22.38 -9.34
N ILE A 294 -43.50 -23.29 -9.10
CA ILE A 294 -43.25 -24.74 -9.19
C ILE A 294 -43.05 -25.14 -10.66
N GLU A 295 -43.91 -24.70 -11.57
CA GLU A 295 -43.75 -24.96 -13.00
C GLU A 295 -42.46 -24.34 -13.58
N LEU A 296 -41.99 -23.23 -13.01
CA LEU A 296 -40.75 -22.57 -13.39
C LEU A 296 -39.48 -23.16 -12.73
N SER A 297 -39.58 -24.29 -12.02
CA SER A 297 -38.43 -24.86 -11.28
C SER A 297 -37.23 -25.14 -12.19
N ASP A 298 -37.45 -25.62 -13.40
CA ASP A 298 -36.37 -25.91 -14.34
C ASP A 298 -35.68 -24.62 -14.83
N TYR A 299 -36.45 -23.56 -15.10
CA TYR A 299 -35.91 -22.24 -15.43
C TYR A 299 -35.13 -21.64 -14.25
N ILE A 300 -35.65 -21.75 -13.03
CA ILE A 300 -34.97 -21.28 -11.81
C ILE A 300 -33.64 -22.03 -11.62
N ARG A 301 -33.63 -23.35 -11.79
CA ARG A 301 -32.42 -24.16 -11.68
C ARG A 301 -31.41 -23.81 -12.77
N ALA A 302 -31.87 -23.52 -13.99
CA ALA A 302 -31.02 -23.06 -15.08
C ALA A 302 -30.43 -21.66 -14.80
N CYS A 303 -31.22 -20.73 -14.27
CA CYS A 303 -30.73 -19.42 -13.80
C CYS A 303 -29.62 -19.59 -12.75
N ILE A 304 -29.86 -20.41 -11.72
CA ILE A 304 -28.89 -20.68 -10.65
C ILE A 304 -27.59 -21.27 -11.21
N ARG A 305 -27.68 -22.27 -12.10
CA ARG A 305 -26.51 -22.90 -12.71
C ARG A 305 -25.68 -21.94 -13.55
N LEU A 306 -26.33 -21.15 -14.40
CA LEU A 306 -25.65 -20.18 -15.26
C LEU A 306 -25.00 -19.07 -14.41
N THR A 307 -25.76 -18.50 -13.49
CA THR A 307 -25.26 -17.43 -12.61
C THR A 307 -24.14 -17.91 -11.68
N TRP A 308 -24.19 -19.14 -11.17
CA TRP A 308 -23.08 -19.73 -10.41
C TRP A 308 -21.80 -19.79 -11.25
N ARG A 309 -21.91 -20.24 -12.51
CA ARG A 309 -20.78 -20.27 -13.44
C ARG A 309 -20.24 -18.87 -13.78
N MET A 310 -21.09 -17.85 -13.78
CA MET A 310 -20.70 -16.45 -13.96
C MET A 310 -19.92 -15.91 -12.75
N VAL A 311 -20.43 -16.08 -11.52
CA VAL A 311 -19.81 -15.51 -10.31
C VAL A 311 -18.55 -16.25 -9.86
N THR A 312 -18.37 -17.49 -10.31
CA THR A 312 -17.16 -18.30 -10.06
C THR A 312 -16.04 -18.02 -11.06
N GLN A 313 -16.26 -17.21 -12.10
CA GLN A 313 -15.17 -16.77 -12.98
C GLN A 313 -14.08 -16.01 -12.21
N MET A 314 -12.88 -15.97 -12.77
CA MET A 314 -11.71 -15.31 -12.18
C MET A 314 -11.08 -14.36 -13.22
N PRO A 315 -11.45 -13.06 -13.24
CA PRO A 315 -12.38 -12.37 -12.33
C PRO A 315 -13.86 -12.73 -12.56
N PRO A 316 -14.74 -12.57 -11.55
CA PRO A 316 -16.18 -12.84 -11.69
C PRO A 316 -16.84 -12.00 -12.77
N LEU A 317 -17.76 -12.59 -13.53
CA LEU A 317 -18.62 -11.83 -14.45
C LEU A 317 -19.66 -11.05 -13.64
N GLN A 318 -19.88 -9.80 -14.04
CA GLN A 318 -20.78 -8.89 -13.34
C GLN A 318 -22.02 -8.61 -14.17
N LEU A 319 -23.19 -8.69 -13.52
CA LEU A 319 -24.44 -8.25 -14.10
C LEU A 319 -24.64 -6.76 -13.83
N GLU A 320 -24.73 -5.94 -14.88
CA GLU A 320 -25.03 -4.51 -14.80
C GLU A 320 -26.55 -4.26 -14.88
N TYR A 321 -27.26 -4.43 -13.77
CA TYR A 321 -28.71 -4.19 -13.67
C TYR A 321 -29.08 -3.01 -12.76
N LYS A 322 -28.10 -2.50 -11.98
CA LYS A 322 -28.26 -1.33 -11.09
C LYS A 322 -27.84 -0.01 -11.76
N SER A 323 -27.26 -0.08 -12.97
CA SER A 323 -26.90 1.11 -13.73
C SER A 323 -28.15 1.75 -14.32
N ILE A 324 -28.38 3.02 -14.00
CA ILE A 324 -29.46 3.84 -14.60
C ILE A 324 -29.06 4.32 -16.00
N LYS A 325 -27.77 4.18 -16.37
CA LYS A 325 -27.23 4.64 -17.65
C LYS A 325 -27.10 3.48 -18.61
N PHE A 326 -28.01 3.41 -19.57
CA PHE A 326 -27.87 2.56 -20.75
C PHE A 326 -26.76 3.12 -21.65
N ASP A 327 -25.68 2.39 -21.79
CA ASP A 327 -24.61 2.61 -22.77
C ASP A 327 -24.76 1.61 -23.91
N LYS A 328 -25.06 2.07 -25.13
CA LYS A 328 -25.32 1.23 -26.31
C LYS A 328 -24.09 0.42 -26.76
N ASP A 329 -22.88 0.86 -26.42
CA ASP A 329 -21.64 0.17 -26.80
C ASP A 329 -21.35 -1.01 -25.85
N ILE A 330 -21.95 -1.01 -24.66
CA ILE A 330 -21.76 -2.02 -23.61
C ILE A 330 -23.01 -2.91 -23.47
N HIS A 331 -24.20 -2.32 -23.53
CA HIS A 331 -25.49 -2.99 -23.46
C HIS A 331 -25.96 -3.36 -24.86
N LYS A 332 -25.67 -4.59 -25.29
CA LYS A 332 -26.21 -5.14 -26.54
C LYS A 332 -27.70 -5.42 -26.35
N LEU A 333 -28.56 -4.86 -27.21
CA LEU A 333 -29.94 -5.32 -27.32
C LEU A 333 -29.93 -6.78 -27.77
N THR A 334 -30.39 -7.69 -26.92
CA THR A 334 -30.82 -9.03 -27.34
C THR A 334 -31.96 -8.86 -28.35
N ARG A 335 -31.87 -9.59 -29.46
CA ARG A 335 -32.51 -9.29 -30.75
C ARG A 335 -34.04 -9.45 -30.79
N SER A 336 -34.72 -9.57 -29.65
CA SER A 336 -36.15 -9.93 -29.60
C SER A 336 -37.12 -8.77 -29.89
N GLN A 337 -36.65 -7.55 -30.18
CA GLN A 337 -37.51 -6.40 -30.52
C GLN A 337 -37.25 -5.81 -31.91
N CYS A 338 -36.66 -6.57 -32.83
CA CYS A 338 -36.49 -6.10 -34.21
C CYS A 338 -37.41 -6.88 -35.15
N ASN A 339 -38.73 -6.66 -35.06
CA ASN A 339 -39.68 -7.05 -36.10
C ASN A 339 -41.00 -6.26 -36.02
N THR A 340 -40.93 -4.93 -36.04
CA THR A 340 -42.01 -4.09 -36.57
C THR A 340 -41.41 -2.75 -36.92
N GLU A 341 -40.84 -2.64 -38.12
CA GLU A 341 -40.78 -1.39 -38.91
C GLU A 341 -39.98 -1.63 -40.20
N ILE A 342 -40.50 -2.48 -41.09
CA ILE A 342 -40.31 -2.28 -42.53
C ILE A 342 -41.63 -2.67 -43.21
N GLN A 343 -42.45 -1.68 -43.55
CA GLN A 343 -43.10 -1.53 -44.87
C GLN A 343 -44.11 -0.37 -44.84
N SER A 344 -43.66 0.81 -45.30
CA SER A 344 -44.50 1.73 -46.07
C SER A 344 -43.62 2.62 -46.97
N LEU A 345 -43.16 2.00 -48.06
CA LEU A 345 -43.09 2.64 -49.38
C LEU A 345 -43.89 1.78 -50.36
#